data_AF-A0A8E0MBG6-F1
#
_entry.id   AF-A0A8E0MBG6-F1
#
_cell.length_a   1.000
_cell.length_b   1.000
_cell.length_c   1.000
_cell.angle_alpha   90.00
_cell.angle_beta   90.00
_cell.angle_gamma   90.00
#
_symmetry.space_group_name_H-M   'P 1'
#
loop_
_entity.id
_entity.type
_entity.pdbx_description
1 polymer ?
#
loop_
_entity_poly.entity_id
_entity_poly.type
_entity_poly.pdbx_seq_one_letter_code
_entity_poly.pdbx_strand_id
1 'polypeptide(L)'
;RKVRNLKTAIKKLGAEAMVGDQDAIKALNIYLTVSFLSDTNADIEALVIQGRELLDQVKKLPAKTDGTYDEAITKAKLLLNQIS
;
A
#
# COMPACT_ATOMS: atom_id res chain seq x y z
N ARG A 1 16.47 8.82 -6.01
CA ARG A 1 16.70 7.94 -4.82
C ARG A 1 15.49 7.88 -3.90
N LYS A 2 14.93 9.02 -3.45
CA LYS A 2 13.72 9.08 -2.61
C LYS A 2 12.52 8.33 -3.21
N VAL A 3 12.16 8.62 -4.47
CA VAL A 3 11.11 7.90 -5.25
C VAL A 3 11.29 6.38 -5.22
N ARG A 4 12.49 5.88 -5.57
CA ARG A 4 12.82 4.45 -5.53
C ARG A 4 12.67 3.84 -4.13
N ASN A 5 13.09 4.56 -3.09
CA ASN A 5 12.98 4.08 -1.71
C ASN A 5 11.52 4.01 -1.27
N LEU A 6 10.72 5.02 -1.61
CA LEU A 6 9.28 5.03 -1.36
C LEU A 6 8.59 3.87 -2.09
N LYS A 7 8.87 3.69 -3.37
CA LYS A 7 8.38 2.55 -4.17
C LYS A 7 8.68 1.21 -3.50
N THR A 8 9.92 1.02 -3.05
CA THR A 8 10.37 -0.21 -2.38
C THR A 8 9.64 -0.43 -1.05
N ALA A 9 9.48 0.63 -0.25
CA ALA A 9 8.78 0.58 1.02
C ALA A 9 7.30 0.22 0.83
N ILE A 10 6.61 0.84 -0.12
CA ILE A 10 5.21 0.53 -0.43
C ILE A 10 5.07 -0.93 -0.86
N LYS A 11 5.97 -1.43 -1.73
CA LYS A 11 5.92 -2.83 -2.17
C LYS A 11 6.11 -3.83 -1.04
N LYS A 12 7.11 -3.59 -0.18
CA LYS A 12 7.40 -4.47 0.95
C LYS A 12 6.27 -4.46 1.98
N LEU A 13 5.95 -3.27 2.51
CA LEU A 13 4.94 -3.13 3.56
C LEU A 13 3.54 -3.48 3.06
N GLY A 14 3.24 -3.22 1.78
CA GLY A 14 1.99 -3.62 1.15
C GLY A 14 1.83 -5.14 1.07
N ALA A 15 2.89 -5.87 0.74
CA ALA A 15 2.87 -7.33 0.73
C ALA A 15 2.68 -7.92 2.13
N GLU A 16 3.36 -7.37 3.15
CA GLU A 16 3.21 -7.76 4.56
C GLU A 16 1.81 -7.43 5.10
N ALA A 17 1.28 -6.25 4.76
CA ALA A 17 -0.07 -5.83 5.15
C ALA A 17 -1.15 -6.76 4.56
N MET A 18 -0.99 -7.20 3.31
CA MET A 18 -1.92 -8.12 2.64
C MET A 18 -1.99 -9.52 3.29
N VAL A 19 -0.93 -9.96 3.97
CA VAL A 19 -0.96 -11.24 4.71
C VAL A 19 -1.58 -11.11 6.11
N GLY A 20 -1.90 -9.88 6.53
CA GLY A 20 -2.58 -9.56 7.78
C GLY A 20 -1.70 -8.89 8.84
N ASP A 21 -0.46 -8.53 8.52
CA ASP A 21 0.45 -7.87 9.46
C ASP A 21 -0.04 -6.45 9.79
N GLN A 22 -0.49 -6.26 11.03
CA GLN A 22 -1.03 -5.00 11.50
C GLN A 22 0.04 -3.92 11.69
N ASP A 23 1.27 -4.30 11.96
CA ASP A 23 2.37 -3.35 12.12
C ASP A 23 2.83 -2.86 10.75
N ALA A 24 2.79 -3.72 9.72
CA ALA A 24 3.00 -3.31 8.33
C ALA A 24 1.94 -2.31 7.85
N ILE A 25 0.66 -2.50 8.21
CA ILE A 25 -0.43 -1.55 7.91
C ILE A 25 -0.15 -0.17 8.52
N LYS A 26 0.23 -0.13 9.81
CA LYS A 26 0.56 1.12 10.52
C LYS A 26 1.80 1.78 9.93
N ALA A 27 2.86 1.01 9.70
CA ALA A 27 4.11 1.49 9.14
C ALA A 27 3.89 2.08 7.74
N LEU A 28 3.12 1.41 6.88
CA LEU A 28 2.79 1.90 5.55
C LEU A 28 2.03 3.23 5.62
N ASN A 29 1.04 3.33 6.51
CA ASN A 29 0.29 4.58 6.71
C ASN A 29 1.19 5.75 7.13
N ILE A 30 2.11 5.51 8.08
CA ILE A 30 3.07 6.52 8.54
C ILE A 30 4.00 6.91 7.39
N TYR A 31 4.55 5.93 6.67
CA TYR A 31 5.52 6.17 5.61
C TYR A 31 4.93 7.01 4.46
N LEU A 32 3.69 6.72 4.07
CA LEU A 32 2.95 7.49 3.06
C LEU A 32 2.65 8.92 3.54
N THR A 33 2.26 9.07 4.81
CA THR A 33 1.95 10.39 5.39
C THR A 33 3.20 11.26 5.50
N VAL A 34 4.30 10.72 6.02
CA VAL A 34 5.57 11.44 6.11
C VAL A 34 6.10 11.78 4.72
N SER A 35 6.02 10.87 3.76
CA SER A 35 6.49 11.12 2.39
C SER A 35 5.72 12.26 1.71
N PHE A 36 4.40 12.32 1.89
CA PHE A 36 3.56 13.40 1.39
C PHE A 36 3.91 14.76 2.00
N LEU A 37 4.15 14.81 3.31
CA LEU A 37 4.46 16.06 4.03
C LEU A 37 5.89 16.54 3.77
N SER A 38 6.81 15.65 3.40
CA SER A 38 8.25 15.95 3.32
C SER A 38 8.71 16.40 1.94
N ASP A 39 7.95 16.14 0.87
CA ASP A 39 8.43 16.38 -0.50
C ASP A 39 7.25 16.58 -1.48
N THR A 40 7.11 17.79 -2.03
CA THR A 40 6.12 18.15 -3.06
C THR A 40 6.66 17.88 -4.47
N ASN A 41 6.98 16.61 -4.74
CA ASN A 41 7.32 16.14 -6.08
C ASN A 41 6.14 15.32 -6.64
N ALA A 42 5.73 15.62 -7.88
CA ALA A 42 4.64 14.92 -8.57
C ALA A 42 4.82 13.39 -8.60
N ASP A 43 6.05 12.88 -8.76
CA ASP A 43 6.31 11.44 -8.74
C ASP A 43 6.09 10.82 -7.34
N ILE A 44 6.45 11.57 -6.30
CA ILE A 44 6.25 11.14 -4.90
C ILE A 44 4.77 11.18 -4.57
N GLU A 45 4.07 12.24 -4.98
CA GLU A 45 2.62 12.38 -4.78
C GLU A 45 1.85 11.26 -5.49
N ALA A 46 2.17 10.95 -6.74
CA ALA A 46 1.58 9.84 -7.47
C ALA A 46 1.80 8.49 -6.75
N LEU A 47 3.03 8.23 -6.28
CA LEU A 47 3.33 7.02 -5.50
C LEU A 47 2.58 6.98 -4.17
N VAL A 48 2.43 8.12 -3.50
CA VAL A 48 1.66 8.22 -2.25
C VAL A 48 0.19 7.90 -2.50
N ILE A 49 -0.40 8.42 -3.58
CA ILE A 49 -1.80 8.15 -3.95
C ILE A 49 -1.99 6.66 -4.20
N GLN A 50 -1.15 6.06 -5.05
CA GLN A 50 -1.21 4.61 -5.32
C GLN A 50 -1.04 3.78 -4.04
N GLY A 51 -0.11 4.17 -3.16
CA GLY A 51 0.10 3.50 -1.88
C GLY A 51 -1.09 3.63 -0.92
N ARG A 52 -1.80 4.78 -0.92
CA ARG A 52 -3.02 4.99 -0.13
C ARG A 52 -4.17 4.14 -0.65
N GLU A 53 -4.38 4.08 -1.96
CA GLU A 53 -5.39 3.22 -2.58
C GLU A 53 -5.18 1.74 -2.23
N LEU A 54 -3.92 1.28 -2.31
CA LEU A 54 -3.55 -0.06 -1.86
C LEU A 54 -3.88 -0.26 -0.37
N LEU A 55 -3.45 0.65 0.50
CA LEU A 55 -3.66 0.55 1.94
C LEU A 55 -5.16 0.50 2.29
N ASP A 56 -5.97 1.32 1.64
CA ASP A 56 -7.42 1.34 1.83
C ASP A 56 -8.08 0.05 1.35
N GLN A 57 -7.60 -0.53 0.25
CA GLN A 57 -8.05 -1.84 -0.21
C GLN A 57 -7.67 -2.94 0.78
N VAL A 58 -6.46 -2.91 1.34
CA VAL A 58 -5.99 -3.89 2.34
C VAL A 58 -6.80 -3.81 3.64
N LYS A 59 -7.09 -2.60 4.14
CA LYS A 59 -7.91 -2.40 5.34
C LYS A 59 -9.36 -2.87 5.18
N LYS A 60 -9.85 -2.95 3.95
CA LYS A 60 -11.20 -3.41 3.60
C LYS A 60 -11.25 -4.89 3.25
N LEU A 61 -10.15 -5.63 3.36
CA LEU A 61 -10.17 -7.07 3.11
C LEU A 61 -11.14 -7.75 4.09
N PRO A 62 -12.08 -8.56 3.58
CA PRO A 62 -12.97 -9.33 4.43
C PRO A 62 -12.19 -10.45 5.14
N ALA A 63 -12.87 -11.18 6.03
CA ALA A 63 -12.27 -12.37 6.63
C ALA A 63 -11.89 -13.38 5.55
N LYS A 64 -10.83 -14.17 5.76
CA LYS A 64 -10.38 -15.20 4.80
C LYS A 64 -11.44 -16.28 4.49
N THR A 65 -12.43 -16.43 5.37
CA THR A 65 -13.55 -17.36 5.22
C THR A 65 -14.70 -16.77 4.40
N ASP A 66 -14.65 -15.48 4.09
CA ASP A 66 -15.66 -14.79 3.29
C ASP A 66 -15.49 -15.14 1.80
N GLY A 67 -16.59 -15.41 1.10
CA GLY A 67 -16.57 -15.78 -0.32
C GLY A 67 -16.05 -14.68 -1.25
N THR A 68 -15.98 -13.42 -0.78
CA THR A 68 -15.44 -12.29 -1.55
C THR A 68 -13.96 -12.02 -1.29
N TYR A 69 -13.31 -12.77 -0.40
CA TYR A 69 -11.91 -12.57 -0.03
C TYR A 69 -10.96 -12.69 -1.23
N ASP A 70 -11.14 -13.72 -2.06
CA ASP A 70 -10.25 -14.01 -3.19
C ASP A 70 -10.29 -12.89 -4.25
N GLU A 71 -11.46 -12.30 -4.48
CA GLU A 71 -11.60 -11.15 -5.36
C GLU A 71 -10.94 -9.90 -4.75
N ALA A 72 -11.19 -9.66 -3.46
CA ALA A 72 -10.65 -8.50 -2.75
C ALA A 72 -9.12 -8.52 -2.65
N ILE A 73 -8.51 -9.69 -2.39
CA ILE A 73 -7.06 -9.86 -2.35
C ILE A 73 -6.43 -9.79 -3.75
N THR A 74 -7.12 -10.28 -4.78
CA THR A 74 -6.67 -10.16 -6.17
C THR A 74 -6.59 -8.68 -6.58
N LYS A 75 -7.60 -7.88 -6.22
CA LYS A 75 -7.58 -6.44 -6.44
C LYS A 75 -6.42 -5.75 -5.72
N ALA A 76 -6.16 -6.10 -4.45
CA ALA A 76 -5.03 -5.56 -3.71
C ALA A 76 -3.67 -5.92 -4.37
N LYS A 77 -3.51 -7.16 -4.85
CA LYS A 77 -2.31 -7.59 -5.58
C LYS A 77 -2.11 -6.83 -6.89
N LEU A 78 -3.18 -6.53 -7.63
CA LEU A 78 -3.11 -5.73 -8.85
C LEU A 78 -2.61 -4.32 -8.56
N LEU A 79 -3.15 -3.66 -7.52
CA LEU A 79 -2.68 -2.34 -7.09
C LEU A 79 -1.21 -2.36 -6.68
N LEU A 80 -0.76 -3.39 -5.94
CA LEU A 80 0.65 -3.55 -5.56
C LEU A 80 1.57 -3.67 -6.80
N ASN A 81 1.12 -4.40 -7.83
CA ASN A 81 1.88 -4.60 -9.06
C ASN A 81 1.97 -3.33 -9.91
N GLN A 82 0.96 -2.45 -9.84
CA GLN A 82 0.91 -1.18 -10.57
C GLN A 82 1.87 -0.11 -10.02
N ILE A 83 2.36 -0.27 -8.78
CA ILE A 83 3.37 0.60 -8.17
C ILE A 83 4.65 0.59 -9.05
N SER A 84 4.84 1.66 -9.82
CA SER A 84 5.85 1.82 -10.89
C SER A 84 6.91 2.87 -10.60
#